data_AF-A0A968U0I4-F1
#
_entry.id   AF-A0A968U0I4-F1
#
_cell.length_a   1.000
_cell.length_b   1.000
_cell.length_c   1.000
_cell.angle_alpha   90.00
_cell.angle_beta   90.00
_cell.angle_gamma   90.00
#
_symmetry.space_group_name_H-M   'P 1'
#
loop_
_entity.id
_entity.type
_entity.pdbx_description
1 polymer ?
#
loop_
_entity_poly.entity_id
_entity_poly.type
_entity_poly.pdbx_seq_one_letter_code
_entity_poly.pdbx_strand_id
1 'polypeptide(L)'
;MAILRRLPSGKKQCWPLPTAYCAIAPDLRGYGLSDRMPVDATRGMRDFSADLHTLSGALGLERFHLVGHSLGGCVAMQYAIEHPQRVRSLTLVAAGSPYGFGGTKDTDGTPCWPDYAGSGGGLIHPEWLQRLKIGDRSDDSNFSPLRMLRERCSPDRWPHAEALNHRVSFPFPP
;
A
#
# COMPACT_ATOMS: atom_id res chain seq x y z
N MET A 1 -6.07 -1.06 2.09
CA MET A 1 -5.77 -2.02 3.18
C MET A 1 -6.90 -1.92 4.20
N ALA A 2 -7.27 -3.00 4.87
CA ALA A 2 -8.32 -2.97 5.89
C ALA A 2 -7.94 -3.83 7.11
N ILE A 3 -8.27 -3.32 8.29
CA ILE A 3 -8.23 -4.03 9.56
C ILE A 3 -9.66 -4.44 9.89
N LEU A 4 -9.89 -5.73 10.14
CA LEU A 4 -11.19 -6.22 10.57
C LEU A 4 -11.15 -6.61 12.03
N ARG A 5 -12.01 -5.96 12.82
CA ARG A 5 -12.22 -6.26 14.25
C ARG A 5 -13.62 -6.84 14.43
N ARG A 6 -13.74 -7.91 15.21
CA ARG A 6 -15.06 -8.42 15.62
C ARG A 6 -15.74 -7.41 16.54
N LEU A 7 -17.01 -7.10 16.25
CA LEU A 7 -17.84 -6.23 17.09
C LEU A 7 -18.43 -7.03 18.26
N PRO A 8 -18.59 -6.42 19.44
CA PRO A 8 -19.46 -6.94 20.49
C PRO A 8 -20.90 -7.04 19.98
N SER A 9 -21.70 -7.97 20.53
CA SER A 9 -23.11 -8.13 20.14
C SER A 9 -23.88 -6.81 20.25
N GLY A 10 -24.64 -6.46 19.22
CA GLY A 10 -25.55 -5.30 19.24
C GLY A 10 -24.97 -3.95 18.77
N LYS A 11 -23.71 -3.89 18.31
CA LYS A 11 -23.15 -2.64 17.74
C LYS A 11 -23.38 -2.52 16.23
N LYS A 12 -23.66 -1.29 15.75
CA LYS A 12 -23.93 -0.97 14.34
C LYS A 12 -22.65 -0.69 13.53
N GLN A 13 -22.84 -0.79 12.22
CA GLN A 13 -21.93 -1.09 11.10
C GLN A 13 -20.79 -0.10 10.80
N CYS A 14 -19.72 -0.62 10.19
CA CYS A 14 -18.69 0.09 9.42
C CYS A 14 -18.54 -0.65 8.07
N TRP A 15 -19.05 -0.11 6.95
CA TRP A 15 -18.95 -0.69 5.57
C TRP A 15 -19.78 -2.01 5.35
N PRO A 16 -20.15 -2.43 4.12
CA PRO A 16 -20.92 -3.67 3.90
C PRO A 16 -20.05 -4.91 4.12
N LEU A 17 -19.91 -5.31 5.38
CA LEU A 17 -19.40 -6.62 5.81
C LEU A 17 -20.48 -7.35 6.62
N PRO A 18 -20.38 -8.69 6.79
CA PRO A 18 -21.24 -9.41 7.72
C PRO A 18 -21.25 -8.73 9.09
N THR A 19 -22.43 -8.65 9.72
CA THR A 19 -22.74 -7.86 10.93
C THR A 19 -21.85 -8.09 12.15
N ALA A 20 -20.97 -9.10 12.11
CA ALA A 20 -20.04 -9.42 13.18
C ALA A 20 -18.71 -8.63 13.14
N TYR A 21 -18.41 -7.89 12.07
CA TYR A 21 -17.12 -7.22 11.90
C TYR A 21 -17.24 -5.72 11.63
N CYS A 22 -16.28 -4.96 12.14
CA CYS A 22 -16.02 -3.58 11.73
C CYS A 22 -14.77 -3.54 10.87
N ALA A 23 -14.89 -2.95 9.68
CA ALA A 23 -13.75 -2.61 8.84
C ALA A 23 -13.21 -1.22 9.17
N ILE A 24 -11.89 -1.14 9.30
CA ILE A 24 -11.14 0.11 9.39
C ILE A 24 -10.18 0.13 8.21
N ALA A 25 -10.37 1.08 7.30
CA ALA A 25 -9.56 1.23 6.10
C ALA A 25 -8.77 2.55 6.19
N PRO A 26 -7.55 2.55 6.77
CA PRO A 26 -6.76 3.76 6.84
C PRO A 26 -6.18 4.11 5.47
N ASP A 27 -6.09 5.40 5.21
CA ASP A 27 -5.17 5.93 4.21
C ASP A 27 -3.74 5.68 4.70
N LEU A 28 -2.88 5.16 3.82
CA LEU A 28 -1.45 4.97 4.14
C LEU A 28 -0.73 6.33 4.10
N ARG A 29 0.41 6.47 4.80
CA ARG A 29 1.26 7.66 4.65
C ARG A 29 1.50 7.99 3.16
N GLY A 30 1.33 9.25 2.80
CA GLY A 30 1.44 9.71 1.40
C GLY A 30 0.23 9.42 0.50
N TYR A 31 -0.83 8.80 1.01
CA TYR A 31 -2.07 8.51 0.29
C TYR A 31 -3.28 9.21 0.90
N GLY A 32 -4.29 9.46 0.07
CA GLY A 32 -5.57 10.03 0.48
C GLY A 32 -5.39 11.31 1.30
N LEU A 33 -5.96 11.32 2.50
CA LEU A 33 -5.90 12.45 3.43
C LEU A 33 -4.80 12.31 4.50
N SER A 34 -3.97 11.26 4.45
CA SER A 34 -2.85 11.10 5.38
C SER A 34 -1.66 11.97 5.00
N ASP A 35 -0.82 12.28 6.00
CA ASP A 35 0.36 13.12 5.83
C ASP A 35 1.32 12.56 4.77
N ARG A 36 1.91 13.46 3.99
CA ARG A 36 2.93 13.15 2.98
C ARG A 36 4.31 13.08 3.63
N MET A 37 4.54 12.02 4.39
CA MET A 37 5.83 11.76 5.02
C MET A 37 6.74 10.96 4.08
N PRO A 38 8.07 11.20 4.12
CA PRO A 38 9.02 10.38 3.36
C PRO A 38 8.98 8.92 3.83
N VAL A 39 9.30 8.03 2.90
CA VAL A 39 9.52 6.60 3.15
C VAL A 39 11.01 6.35 3.00
N ASP A 40 11.62 5.72 4.01
CA ASP A 40 12.98 5.23 3.90
C ASP A 40 12.99 3.94 3.06
N ALA A 41 13.36 4.10 1.79
CA ALA A 41 13.40 3.01 0.82
C ALA A 41 14.33 1.86 1.24
N THR A 42 15.33 2.12 2.10
CA THR A 42 16.26 1.08 2.59
C THR A 42 15.59 0.14 3.60
N ARG A 43 14.45 0.56 4.16
CA ARG A 43 13.70 -0.21 5.16
C ARG A 43 12.54 -1.00 4.56
N GLY A 44 12.37 -0.97 3.23
CA GLY A 44 11.28 -1.68 2.56
C GLY A 44 9.91 -1.23 3.07
N MET A 45 9.06 -2.16 3.49
CA MET A 45 7.69 -1.86 3.95
C MET A 45 7.58 -1.48 5.43
N ARG A 46 8.70 -1.39 6.15
CA ARG A 46 8.70 -1.21 7.62
C ARG A 46 8.11 0.12 8.09
N ASP A 47 8.24 1.19 7.31
CA ASP A 47 7.63 2.48 7.65
C ASP A 47 6.11 2.44 7.65
N PHE A 48 5.52 1.74 6.67
CA PHE A 48 4.08 1.51 6.61
C PHE A 48 3.61 0.54 7.70
N SER A 49 4.42 -0.48 8.01
CA SER A 49 4.14 -1.42 9.10
C SER A 49 4.13 -0.71 10.46
N ALA A 50 5.08 0.20 10.69
CA ALA A 50 5.15 1.02 11.90
C ALA A 50 3.92 1.94 12.05
N ASP A 51 3.45 2.56 10.97
CA ASP A 51 2.19 3.34 11.02
C ASP A 51 1.00 2.48 11.41
N LEU A 52 0.88 1.31 10.79
CA LEU A 52 -0.19 0.36 11.09
C LEU A 52 -0.11 -0.08 12.56
N HIS A 53 1.10 -0.28 13.10
CA HIS A 53 1.30 -0.60 14.50
C HIS A 53 0.83 0.52 15.42
N THR A 54 1.27 1.75 15.16
CA THR A 54 0.87 2.95 15.92
C THR A 54 -0.64 3.15 15.88
N LEU A 55 -1.25 3.07 14.69
CA LEU A 55 -2.70 3.17 14.51
C LEU A 55 -3.44 2.09 15.29
N SER A 56 -3.00 0.83 15.18
CA SER A 56 -3.64 -0.28 15.90
C SER A 56 -3.56 -0.13 17.41
N GLY A 57 -2.46 0.44 17.92
CA GLY A 57 -2.28 0.79 19.34
C GLY A 57 -3.24 1.91 19.77
N ALA A 58 -3.28 3.00 19.01
CA ALA A 58 -4.18 4.13 19.27
C ALA A 58 -5.66 3.74 19.27
N LEU A 59 -6.04 2.76 18.44
CA LEU A 59 -7.40 2.22 18.35
C LEU A 59 -7.71 1.13 19.40
N GLY A 60 -6.74 0.75 20.25
CA GLY A 60 -6.90 -0.29 21.26
C GLY A 60 -7.15 -1.68 20.68
N LEU A 61 -6.57 -1.99 19.51
CA LEU A 61 -6.79 -3.26 18.81
C LEU A 61 -5.74 -4.30 19.22
N GLU A 62 -6.04 -5.18 20.15
CA GLU A 62 -5.06 -6.19 20.60
C GLU A 62 -4.75 -7.24 19.52
N ARG A 63 -5.80 -7.83 18.92
CA ARG A 63 -5.68 -8.86 17.89
C ARG A 63 -6.78 -8.75 16.83
N PHE A 64 -6.42 -8.74 15.55
CA PHE A 64 -7.34 -8.43 14.44
C PHE A 64 -7.02 -9.21 13.16
N HIS A 65 -7.95 -9.21 12.20
CA HIS A 65 -7.70 -9.77 10.87
C HIS A 65 -7.15 -8.67 9.94
N LEU A 66 -6.16 -9.02 9.12
CA LEU A 66 -5.55 -8.10 8.17
C LEU A 66 -5.93 -8.46 6.74
N VAL A 67 -6.37 -7.45 5.99
CA VAL A 67 -6.69 -7.57 4.57
C VAL A 67 -5.84 -6.55 3.80
N GLY A 68 -4.94 -7.06 2.97
CA GLY A 68 -4.04 -6.25 2.15
C GLY A 68 -4.38 -6.38 0.66
N HIS A 69 -4.62 -5.25 0.00
CA HIS A 69 -4.79 -5.20 -1.46
C HIS A 69 -3.60 -4.46 -2.10
N SER A 70 -3.01 -5.02 -3.16
CA SER A 70 -1.87 -4.42 -3.88
C SER A 70 -0.73 -4.05 -2.91
N LEU A 71 -0.30 -2.78 -2.86
CA LEU A 71 0.68 -2.27 -1.90
C LEU A 71 0.31 -2.64 -0.44
N GLY A 72 -0.97 -2.55 -0.09
CA GLY A 72 -1.45 -2.92 1.24
C GLY A 72 -1.24 -4.41 1.58
N GLY A 73 -1.08 -5.27 0.57
CA GLY A 73 -0.65 -6.66 0.74
C GLY A 73 0.78 -6.76 1.25
N CYS A 74 1.70 -5.98 0.66
CA CYS A 74 3.09 -5.92 1.10
C CYS A 74 3.21 -5.39 2.54
N VAL A 75 2.43 -4.36 2.87
CA VAL A 75 2.35 -3.81 4.24
C VAL A 75 1.82 -4.86 5.22
N ALA A 76 0.74 -5.57 4.87
CA ALA A 76 0.14 -6.57 5.73
C ALA A 76 1.06 -7.79 5.96
N MET A 77 1.82 -8.21 4.94
CA MET A 77 2.86 -9.24 5.09
C MET A 77 3.98 -8.78 6.04
N GLN A 78 4.51 -7.57 5.85
CA GLN A 78 5.54 -7.01 6.72
C GLN A 78 5.06 -6.94 8.18
N TYR A 79 3.83 -6.47 8.40
CA TYR A 79 3.25 -6.39 9.74
C TYR A 79 3.08 -7.77 10.39
N ALA A 80 2.65 -8.77 9.62
CA ALA A 80 2.51 -10.13 10.13
C ALA A 80 3.85 -10.76 10.53
N ILE A 81 4.94 -10.39 9.85
CA ILE A 81 6.31 -10.80 10.20
C ILE A 81 6.75 -10.15 11.52
N GLU A 82 6.50 -8.85 11.70
CA GLU A 82 6.96 -8.08 12.87
C GLU A 82 6.09 -8.28 14.12
N HIS A 83 4.80 -8.58 13.93
CA HIS A 83 3.81 -8.66 15.01
C HIS A 83 2.86 -9.88 14.86
N PRO A 84 3.38 -11.10 14.69
CA PRO A 84 2.56 -12.29 14.42
C PRO A 84 1.48 -12.54 15.48
N GLN A 85 1.76 -12.21 16.75
CA GLN A 85 0.83 -12.34 17.87
C GLN A 85 -0.44 -11.46 17.74
N ARG A 86 -0.36 -10.34 17.00
CA ARG A 86 -1.47 -9.40 16.81
C ARG A 86 -2.37 -9.76 15.61
N VAL A 87 -1.93 -10.69 14.76
CA VAL A 87 -2.65 -11.07 13.55
C VAL A 87 -3.45 -12.36 13.79
N ARG A 88 -4.76 -12.31 13.52
CA ARG A 88 -5.66 -13.47 13.57
C ARG A 88 -5.66 -14.24 12.26
N SER A 89 -5.72 -13.52 11.16
CA SER A 89 -5.61 -14.05 9.80
C SER A 89 -5.08 -12.97 8.87
N LEU A 90 -4.51 -13.40 7.76
CA LEU A 90 -4.00 -12.54 6.70
C LEU A 90 -4.69 -12.90 5.39
N THR A 91 -5.31 -11.91 4.74
CA THR A 91 -5.92 -12.04 3.42
C THR A 91 -5.18 -11.13 2.45
N LEU A 92 -4.64 -11.70 1.38
CA LEU A 92 -3.89 -10.98 0.35
C LEU A 92 -4.68 -10.96 -0.95
N VAL A 93 -4.93 -9.77 -1.49
CA VAL A 93 -5.69 -9.56 -2.73
C VAL A 93 -4.79 -8.84 -3.72
N ALA A 94 -4.37 -9.52 -4.79
CA ALA A 94 -3.45 -8.97 -5.79
C ALA A 94 -2.22 -8.29 -5.14
N ALA A 95 -1.67 -8.88 -4.08
CA ALA A 95 -0.53 -8.34 -3.35
C ALA A 95 0.74 -8.36 -4.21
N GLY A 96 1.66 -7.45 -3.94
CA GLY A 96 3.00 -7.54 -4.51
C GLY A 96 3.68 -8.85 -4.09
N SER A 97 4.47 -9.43 -4.99
CA SER A 97 5.26 -10.63 -4.66
C SER A 97 6.30 -10.26 -3.59
N PRO A 98 6.56 -11.14 -2.61
CA PRO A 98 7.69 -10.96 -1.68
C PRO A 98 9.05 -10.94 -2.40
N TYR A 99 9.09 -11.35 -3.67
CA TYR A 99 10.27 -11.39 -4.52
C TYR A 99 10.37 -10.22 -5.51
N GLY A 100 9.51 -9.20 -5.39
CA GLY A 100 9.55 -7.97 -6.18
C GLY A 100 8.30 -7.70 -7.02
N PHE A 101 8.36 -6.69 -7.88
CA PHE A 101 7.28 -6.43 -8.84
C PHE A 101 7.39 -7.43 -9.99
N GLY A 102 6.41 -8.33 -10.10
CA GLY A 102 6.08 -9.12 -11.30
C GLY A 102 7.21 -9.92 -11.97
N GLY A 103 7.02 -11.24 -12.07
CA GLY A 103 7.79 -12.05 -13.01
C GLY A 103 9.10 -12.62 -12.46
N THR A 104 9.35 -12.54 -11.15
CA THR A 104 10.42 -13.28 -10.45
C THR A 104 9.84 -14.20 -9.37
N LYS A 105 10.51 -15.34 -9.11
CA LYS A 105 10.01 -16.40 -8.20
C LYS A 105 10.89 -16.65 -6.96
N ASP A 106 12.03 -15.97 -6.86
CA ASP A 106 12.96 -16.11 -5.73
C ASP A 106 13.75 -14.80 -5.51
N THR A 107 14.59 -14.83 -4.47
CA THR A 107 15.43 -13.69 -4.06
C THR A 107 16.57 -13.40 -5.03
N ASP A 108 16.92 -14.34 -5.90
CA ASP A 108 17.97 -14.15 -6.92
C ASP A 108 17.41 -13.45 -8.16
N GLY A 109 16.09 -13.18 -8.19
CA GLY A 109 15.43 -12.55 -9.31
C GLY A 109 15.21 -13.51 -10.49
N THR A 110 15.20 -14.82 -10.24
CA THR A 110 14.94 -15.81 -11.30
C THR A 110 13.57 -15.55 -11.89
N PRO A 111 13.46 -15.44 -13.23
CA PRO A 111 12.18 -15.12 -13.83
C PRO A 111 11.19 -16.27 -13.70
N CYS A 112 9.89 -15.93 -13.62
CA CYS A 112 8.80 -16.91 -13.62
C CYS A 112 8.73 -17.67 -14.96
N TRP A 113 9.06 -16.99 -16.06
CA TRP A 113 9.08 -17.52 -17.42
C TRP A 113 10.38 -17.11 -18.14
N PRO A 114 10.95 -17.94 -19.05
CA PRO A 114 12.21 -17.62 -19.72
C PRO A 114 12.22 -16.30 -20.49
N ASP A 115 11.04 -15.85 -20.95
CA ASP A 115 10.81 -14.62 -21.69
C ASP A 115 10.32 -13.45 -20.80
N TYR A 116 10.30 -13.64 -19.47
CA TYR A 116 9.79 -12.68 -18.49
C TYR A 116 8.30 -12.34 -18.68
N ALA A 117 7.50 -13.20 -19.32
CA ALA A 117 6.06 -13.01 -19.43
C ALA A 117 5.39 -12.82 -18.05
N GLY A 118 4.31 -12.03 -17.99
CA GLY A 118 3.58 -11.76 -16.74
C GLY A 118 4.26 -10.79 -15.76
N SER A 119 5.41 -10.22 -16.13
CA SER A 119 6.13 -9.19 -15.37
C SER A 119 5.54 -7.77 -15.48
N GLY A 120 4.26 -7.64 -15.87
CA GLY A 120 3.61 -6.43 -16.42
C GLY A 120 3.61 -5.14 -15.59
N GLY A 121 4.30 -5.09 -14.44
CA GLY A 121 4.63 -3.86 -13.72
C GLY A 121 6.04 -3.82 -13.11
N GLY A 122 6.88 -4.84 -13.34
CA GLY A 122 8.24 -4.98 -12.82
C GLY A 122 9.35 -4.63 -13.79
N LEU A 123 9.04 -4.59 -15.08
CA LEU A 123 10.01 -4.21 -16.10
C LEU A 123 9.86 -2.74 -16.46
N ILE A 124 10.99 -2.05 -16.46
CA ILE A 124 11.09 -0.67 -16.92
C ILE A 124 11.58 -0.72 -18.37
N HIS A 125 10.92 0.03 -19.25
CA HIS A 125 11.34 0.11 -20.65
C HIS A 125 12.80 0.59 -20.73
N PRO A 126 13.68 -0.06 -21.51
CA PRO A 126 15.11 0.28 -21.54
C PRO A 126 15.39 1.75 -21.86
N GLU A 127 14.58 2.37 -22.72
CA GLU A 127 14.71 3.80 -23.06
C GLU A 127 14.51 4.69 -21.83
N TRP A 128 13.55 4.36 -20.96
CA TRP A 128 13.30 5.14 -19.75
C TRP A 128 14.51 5.10 -18.82
N LEU A 129 15.15 3.93 -18.66
CA LEU A 129 16.37 3.79 -17.86
C LEU A 129 17.53 4.63 -18.42
N GLN A 130 17.71 4.62 -19.75
CA GLN A 130 18.76 5.42 -20.38
C GLN A 130 18.52 6.92 -20.22
N ARG A 131 17.28 7.36 -20.42
CA ARG A 131 16.87 8.75 -20.20
C ARG A 131 17.07 9.19 -18.74
N LEU A 132 16.75 8.33 -17.78
CA LEU A 132 16.97 8.63 -16.37
C LEU A 132 18.46 8.77 -16.04
N LYS A 133 19.33 7.93 -16.61
CA LYS A 133 20.79 7.98 -16.41
C LYS A 133 21.41 9.28 -16.90
N ILE A 134 20.91 9.86 -17.99
CA ILE A 134 21.40 11.14 -18.52
C ILE A 134 20.71 12.35 -17.87
N GLY A 135 19.82 12.14 -16.89
CA GLY A 135 19.08 13.21 -16.24
C GLY A 135 18.08 13.90 -17.16
N ASP A 136 17.50 13.18 -18.13
CA ASP A 136 16.53 13.72 -19.09
C ASP A 136 15.33 14.39 -18.39
N ARG A 137 15.06 15.64 -18.76
CA ARG A 137 13.93 16.45 -18.27
C ARG A 137 12.98 16.85 -19.40
N SER A 138 13.04 16.20 -20.56
CA SER A 138 12.16 16.46 -21.70
C SER A 138 10.74 15.92 -21.47
N ASP A 139 9.83 16.27 -22.38
CA ASP A 139 8.44 15.79 -22.45
C ASP A 139 8.13 15.18 -23.84
N ASP A 140 9.17 14.88 -24.62
CA ASP A 140 9.10 14.57 -26.05
C ASP A 140 8.76 13.10 -26.37
N SER A 141 8.80 12.21 -25.38
CA SER A 141 8.54 10.79 -25.54
C SER A 141 7.65 10.26 -24.42
N ASN A 142 6.86 9.24 -24.71
CA ASN A 142 6.10 8.48 -23.72
C ASN A 142 7.02 7.83 -22.65
N PHE A 143 8.32 7.75 -22.92
CA PHE A 143 9.33 7.23 -22.00
C PHE A 143 10.18 8.33 -21.32
N SER A 144 9.85 9.62 -21.50
CA SER A 144 10.49 10.70 -20.76
C SER A 144 10.11 10.65 -19.27
N PRO A 145 11.08 10.68 -18.32
CA PRO A 145 10.77 10.61 -16.89
C PRO A 145 9.83 11.72 -16.41
N LEU A 146 10.03 12.96 -16.89
CA LEU A 146 9.20 14.09 -16.52
C LEU A 146 7.76 13.95 -17.04
N ARG A 147 7.58 13.48 -18.28
CA ARG A 147 6.27 13.21 -18.87
C ARG A 147 5.49 12.18 -18.05
N MET A 148 6.12 11.04 -17.76
CA MET A 148 5.48 9.97 -16.99
C MET A 148 5.05 10.43 -15.60
N LEU A 149 5.88 11.24 -14.92
CA LEU A 149 5.51 11.86 -13.63
C LEU A 149 4.31 12.80 -13.80
N ARG A 150 4.31 13.67 -14.80
CA ARG A 150 3.19 14.60 -15.06
C ARG A 150 1.90 13.87 -15.40
N GLU A 151 1.94 12.88 -16.28
CA GLU A 151 0.76 12.14 -16.72
C GLU A 151 0.14 11.31 -15.60
N ARG A 152 0.96 10.75 -14.69
CA ARG A 152 0.50 9.92 -13.57
C ARG A 152 0.18 10.70 -12.31
N CYS A 153 0.78 11.88 -12.10
CA CYS A 153 0.65 12.66 -10.87
C CYS A 153 -0.01 14.03 -11.06
N SER A 154 -0.64 14.31 -12.22
CA SER A 154 -1.36 15.57 -12.42
C SER A 154 -2.55 15.69 -11.46
N PRO A 155 -2.65 16.79 -10.69
CA PRO A 155 -3.77 17.05 -9.77
C PRO A 155 -5.14 17.01 -10.44
N ASP A 156 -5.21 17.42 -11.71
CA ASP A 156 -6.46 17.58 -12.46
C ASP A 156 -7.16 16.25 -12.80
N ARG A 157 -6.46 15.11 -12.63
CA ARG A 157 -7.03 13.77 -12.86
C ARG A 157 -7.73 13.16 -11.65
N TRP A 158 -7.73 13.81 -10.48
CA TRP A 158 -8.40 13.28 -9.28
C TRP A 158 -9.58 14.13 -8.78
N PRO A 159 -10.66 14.29 -9.56
CA PRO A 159 -11.80 15.15 -9.22
C PRO A 159 -12.73 14.61 -8.10
N HIS A 160 -12.39 13.50 -7.43
CA HIS A 160 -13.31 12.80 -6.50
C HIS A 160 -12.79 12.64 -5.06
N ALA A 161 -11.79 13.42 -4.63
CA ALA A 161 -11.29 13.35 -3.25
C ALA A 161 -12.32 13.78 -2.18
N GLU A 162 -13.40 14.48 -2.55
CA GLU A 162 -14.38 15.01 -1.58
C GLU A 162 -15.39 13.97 -1.05
N ALA A 163 -15.56 12.82 -1.72
CA ALA A 163 -16.64 11.89 -1.45
C ALA A 163 -16.41 10.87 -0.29
N LEU A 164 -15.27 10.94 0.41
CA LEU A 164 -14.90 10.00 1.50
C LEU A 164 -14.78 10.66 2.88
N ASN A 165 -15.26 11.90 3.02
CA ASN A 165 -15.07 12.78 4.18
C ASN A 165 -15.89 12.41 5.43
N HIS A 166 -15.68 11.22 6.01
CA HIS A 166 -15.97 11.02 7.43
C HIS A 166 -14.67 11.16 8.24
N ARG A 167 -14.39 12.40 8.68
CA ARG A 167 -13.27 12.71 9.59
C ARG A 167 -13.48 11.97 10.92
N VAL A 168 -12.51 11.12 11.28
CA VAL A 168 -12.31 10.68 12.67
C VAL A 168 -11.00 11.31 13.14
N SER A 169 -11.10 12.44 13.84
CA SER A 169 -9.95 13.09 14.47
C SER A 169 -9.68 12.44 15.82
N PHE A 170 -8.46 11.96 16.04
CA PHE A 170 -7.99 11.57 17.37
C PHE A 170 -7.14 12.68 17.97
N PRO A 171 -7.40 13.11 19.21
CA PRO A 171 -6.49 13.99 19.93
C PRO A 171 -5.24 13.19 20.34
N PHE A 172 -4.09 13.55 19.81
CA PHE A 172 -2.81 13.10 20.38
C PHE A 172 -2.55 13.90 21.67
N PRO A 173 -2.22 13.25 22.80
CA PRO A 173 -1.74 13.95 24.00
C PRO A 173 -0.34 14.56 23.74
N PRO A 174 0.05 15.58 24.53
CA PRO A 174 1.23 16.41 24.30
C PRO A 174 2.56 15.67 24.35
#